data_AF-A0AAP0N5T2-F1
#
_entry.id   AF-A0AAP0N5T2-F1
#
_cell.length_a   1.000
_cell.length_b   1.000
_cell.length_c   1.000
_cell.angle_alpha   90.00
_cell.angle_beta   90.00
_cell.angle_gamma   90.00
#
_symmetry.space_group_name_H-M   'P 1'
#
loop_
_entity.id
_entity.type
_entity.pdbx_description
1 polymer ?
#
loop_
_entity_poly.entity_id
_entity_poly.type
_entity_poly.pdbx_seq_one_letter_code
_entity_poly.pdbx_strand_id
1 'polypeptide(L)'
;MGIRKELHPMHRCDKYILPPVCYTLTTDEKWNLCQFLKDVKVEDLERLDHQIPKILCKLEQVFPLSFFNVMMHLSIHLAYEVKVASPVHYRWMYPVERSLRTYKRYVCNRAHVEGSIAEANISEECMMFFSWYLDDMDTKLNRLESDAAENTWLRLVHQINQQAFTNLLIVAEQC
;
A
#
# COMPACT_ATOMS: atom_id res chain seq x y z
N MET A 1 17.52 7.92 -30.20
CA MET A 1 16.72 7.81 -28.96
C MET A 1 17.63 7.27 -27.87
N GLY A 2 18.00 8.09 -26.88
CA GLY A 2 18.88 7.69 -25.79
C GLY A 2 18.13 6.87 -24.75
N ILE A 3 18.09 5.55 -24.93
CA ILE A 3 17.45 4.63 -23.97
C ILE A 3 18.36 4.54 -22.75
N ARG A 4 17.78 4.79 -21.57
CA ARG A 4 18.43 4.75 -20.24
C ARG A 4 18.98 3.34 -19.99
N LYS A 5 20.30 3.19 -20.12
CA LYS A 5 21.03 1.90 -19.97
C LYS A 5 20.87 1.31 -18.57
N GLU A 6 20.65 2.17 -17.59
CA GLU A 6 20.38 1.86 -16.19
C GLU A 6 19.07 1.11 -15.95
N LEU A 7 18.13 1.11 -16.91
CA LEU A 7 16.88 0.36 -16.85
C LEU A 7 16.93 -0.98 -17.60
N HIS A 8 18.08 -1.35 -18.16
CA HIS A 8 18.21 -2.59 -18.91
C HIS A 8 18.24 -3.81 -17.97
N PRO A 9 17.72 -4.98 -18.41
CA PRO A 9 17.81 -6.22 -17.66
C PRO A 9 19.27 -6.54 -17.29
N MET A 10 19.54 -6.80 -16.02
CA MET A 10 20.87 -7.15 -15.51
C MET A 10 20.97 -8.65 -15.29
N HIS A 11 22.10 -9.24 -15.68
CA HIS A 11 22.38 -10.65 -15.42
C HIS A 11 23.02 -10.81 -14.03
N ARG A 12 22.34 -11.49 -13.11
CA ARG A 12 22.86 -11.85 -11.78
C ARG A 12 22.51 -13.30 -11.47
N CYS A 13 23.51 -14.09 -11.10
CA CYS A 13 23.36 -15.49 -10.63
C CYS A 13 22.40 -16.33 -11.51
N ASP A 14 22.67 -16.36 -12.81
CA ASP A 14 21.93 -17.15 -13.82
C ASP A 14 20.48 -16.68 -14.10
N LYS A 15 20.10 -15.47 -13.66
CA LYS A 15 18.79 -14.87 -13.91
C LYS A 15 18.92 -13.45 -14.44
N TYR A 16 18.03 -13.09 -15.36
CA TYR A 16 17.84 -11.71 -15.79
C TYR A 16 16.89 -11.00 -14.83
N ILE A 17 17.39 -9.99 -14.13
CA ILE A 17 16.65 -9.20 -13.16
C ILE A 17 16.42 -7.81 -13.78
N LEU A 18 15.16 -7.36 -13.79
CA LEU A 18 14.84 -6.00 -14.18
C LEU A 18 15.16 -5.05 -13.00
N PRO A 19 15.98 -4.01 -13.18
CA PRO A 19 16.17 -3.02 -12.14
C PRO A 19 14.84 -2.35 -11.76
N PRO A 20 14.67 -1.94 -10.49
CA PRO A 20 13.49 -1.21 -10.07
C PRO A 20 13.33 0.06 -10.91
N VAL A 21 12.07 0.36 -11.27
CA VAL A 21 11.72 1.56 -12.05
C VAL A 21 12.23 2.81 -11.32
N CYS A 22 12.66 3.84 -12.07
CA CYS A 22 13.27 5.09 -11.58
C CYS A 22 12.49 5.86 -10.48
N TYR A 23 11.28 5.42 -10.14
CA TYR A 23 10.41 6.03 -9.13
C TYR A 23 9.92 5.03 -8.09
N THR A 24 10.59 3.88 -7.94
CA THR A 24 10.27 2.94 -6.86
C THR A 24 10.77 3.51 -5.54
N LEU A 25 9.84 3.92 -4.68
CA LEU A 25 10.18 4.35 -3.32
C LEU A 25 10.79 3.19 -2.53
N THR A 26 11.89 3.47 -1.83
CA THR A 26 12.51 2.57 -0.85
C THR A 26 11.59 2.34 0.35
N THR A 27 11.88 1.33 1.17
CA THR A 27 11.08 1.03 2.37
C THR A 27 10.99 2.24 3.31
N ASP A 28 12.11 2.94 3.50
CA ASP A 28 12.19 4.10 4.39
C ASP A 28 11.40 5.28 3.82
N GLU A 29 11.51 5.54 2.51
CA GLU A 29 10.74 6.59 1.84
C GLU A 29 9.24 6.31 1.90
N LYS A 30 8.83 5.05 1.70
CA LYS A 30 7.43 4.66 1.84
C LYS A 30 6.95 4.84 3.29
N TRP A 31 7.77 4.49 4.28
CA TRP A 31 7.42 4.67 5.69
C TRP A 31 7.26 6.16 6.04
N ASN A 32 8.20 7.00 5.60
CA ASN A 32 8.16 8.44 5.78
C ASN A 32 6.92 9.06 5.11
N LEU A 33 6.60 8.63 3.88
CA LEU A 33 5.38 9.06 3.19
C LEU A 33 4.13 8.71 4.00
N CYS A 34 4.06 7.51 4.57
CA CYS A 34 2.92 7.10 5.39
C CYS A 34 2.80 7.87 6.70
N GLN A 35 3.91 8.16 7.39
CA GLN A 35 3.86 9.04 8.56
C GLN A 35 3.37 10.43 8.20
N PHE A 36 3.90 10.99 7.11
CA PHE A 36 3.44 12.29 6.60
C PHE A 36 1.94 12.29 6.27
N LEU A 37 1.44 11.28 5.57
CA LEU A 37 0.02 11.17 5.22
C LEU A 37 -0.88 10.95 6.45
N LYS A 38 -0.37 10.32 7.51
CA LYS A 38 -1.07 10.15 8.78
C LYS A 38 -1.21 11.46 9.54
N ASP A 39 -0.16 12.27 9.52
CA ASP A 39 -0.09 13.53 10.28
C ASP A 39 -0.53 14.75 9.46
N VAL A 40 -1.01 14.53 8.22
CA VAL A 40 -1.45 15.62 7.33
C VAL A 40 -2.65 16.33 7.92
N LYS A 41 -2.57 17.66 8.01
CA LYS A 41 -3.66 18.49 8.55
C LYS A 41 -4.52 19.07 7.43
N VAL A 42 -5.74 19.46 7.78
CA VAL A 42 -6.68 20.04 6.81
C VAL A 42 -6.14 21.36 6.24
N GLU A 43 -5.44 22.15 7.06
CA GLU A 43 -4.86 23.44 6.61
C GLU A 43 -3.75 23.22 5.56
N ASP A 44 -2.99 22.14 5.67
CA ASP A 44 -1.98 21.79 4.67
C ASP A 44 -2.62 21.35 3.36
N LEU A 45 -3.73 20.64 3.40
CA LEU A 45 -4.50 20.27 2.21
C LEU A 45 -5.10 21.49 1.51
N GLU A 46 -5.62 22.47 2.27
CA GLU A 46 -6.12 23.72 1.70
C GLU A 46 -5.02 24.54 1.03
N ARG A 47 -3.83 24.58 1.63
CA ARG A 47 -2.66 25.20 1.03
C ARG A 47 -2.24 24.49 -0.25
N LEU A 48 -2.23 23.14 -0.24
CA LEU A 48 -1.89 22.33 -1.41
C LEU A 48 -2.88 22.53 -2.56
N ASP A 49 -4.18 22.57 -2.27
CA ASP A 49 -5.23 22.82 -3.27
C ASP A 49 -5.00 24.14 -4.05
N HIS A 50 -4.51 25.18 -3.37
CA HIS A 50 -4.14 26.45 -4.00
C HIS A 50 -2.77 26.45 -4.69
N GLN A 51 -1.82 25.63 -4.22
CA GLN A 51 -0.45 25.60 -4.73
C GLN A 51 -0.29 24.69 -5.93
N ILE A 52 -0.98 23.54 -5.98
CA ILE A 52 -0.86 22.55 -7.05
C ILE A 52 -1.16 23.15 -8.43
N PRO A 53 -2.25 23.92 -8.65
CA PRO A 53 -2.50 24.56 -9.94
C PRO A 53 -1.39 25.54 -10.33
N LYS A 54 -0.84 26.30 -9.37
CA LYS A 54 0.27 27.24 -9.62
C LYS A 54 1.55 26.52 -10.00
N ILE A 55 1.83 25.37 -9.39
CA ILE A 55 3.00 24.53 -9.71
C ILE A 55 2.82 23.92 -11.10
N LEU A 56 1.64 23.37 -11.41
CA LEU A 56 1.36 22.80 -12.73
C LEU A 56 1.49 23.85 -13.84
N CYS A 57 0.94 25.06 -13.67
CA CYS A 57 1.13 26.16 -14.63
C CYS A 57 2.61 26.52 -14.83
N LYS A 58 3.43 26.52 -13.76
CA LYS A 58 4.87 26.79 -13.89
C LYS A 58 5.60 25.65 -14.58
N LEU A 59 5.22 24.41 -14.33
CA LEU A 59 5.79 23.26 -15.02
C LEU A 59 5.41 23.26 -16.50
N GLU A 60 4.19 23.69 -16.86
CA GLU A 60 3.71 23.75 -18.26
C GLU A 60 4.52 24.73 -19.10
N GLN A 61 5.06 25.77 -18.48
CA GLN A 61 5.96 26.72 -19.14
C GLN A 61 7.35 26.14 -19.42
N VAL A 62 7.76 25.09 -18.69
CA VAL A 62 9.12 24.50 -18.77
C VAL A 62 9.13 23.21 -19.58
N PHE A 63 8.09 22.39 -19.47
CA PHE A 63 8.02 21.08 -20.11
C PHE A 63 7.09 21.09 -21.34
N PRO A 64 7.38 20.30 -22.39
CA PRO A 64 6.51 20.22 -23.57
C PRO A 64 5.14 19.63 -23.22
N LEU A 65 4.10 20.01 -23.97
CA LEU A 65 2.71 19.53 -23.80
C LEU A 65 2.59 17.99 -23.72
N SER A 66 3.49 17.25 -24.38
CA SER A 66 3.54 15.78 -24.31
C SER A 66 3.87 15.22 -22.92
N PHE A 67 4.43 16.04 -22.02
CA PHE A 67 4.70 15.69 -20.62
C PHE A 67 3.44 15.79 -19.75
N PHE A 68 2.47 16.62 -20.12
CA PHE A 68 1.23 16.86 -19.38
C PHE A 68 0.16 15.84 -19.77
N ASN A 69 0.30 14.63 -19.25
CA ASN A 69 -0.74 13.62 -19.37
C ASN A 69 -1.90 13.86 -18.38
N VAL A 70 -2.99 13.11 -18.55
CA VAL A 70 -4.17 13.15 -17.66
C VAL A 70 -3.79 12.85 -16.20
N MET A 71 -2.77 12.01 -15.98
CA MET A 71 -2.30 11.67 -14.63
C MET A 71 -1.73 12.88 -13.88
N MET A 72 -1.00 13.77 -14.56
CA MET A 72 -0.48 15.00 -13.94
C MET A 72 -1.61 15.92 -13.49
N HIS A 73 -2.67 16.04 -14.29
CA HIS A 73 -3.83 16.87 -13.97
C HIS A 73 -4.67 16.28 -12.83
N LEU A 74 -4.67 14.95 -12.66
CA LEU A 74 -5.37 14.30 -11.54
C LEU A 74 -4.84 14.75 -10.18
N SER A 75 -3.58 15.21 -10.12
CA SER A 75 -2.98 15.79 -8.91
C SER A 75 -3.76 16.98 -8.36
N ILE A 76 -4.48 17.73 -9.21
CA ILE A 76 -5.33 18.86 -8.81
C ILE A 76 -6.49 18.37 -7.95
N HIS A 77 -7.09 17.25 -8.33
CA HIS A 77 -8.24 16.69 -7.62
C HIS A 77 -7.82 15.97 -6.33
N LEU A 78 -6.56 15.55 -6.21
CA LEU A 78 -6.09 14.75 -5.08
C LEU A 78 -6.24 15.47 -3.74
N ALA A 79 -5.91 16.76 -3.65
CA ALA A 79 -6.02 17.51 -2.40
C ALA A 79 -7.49 17.65 -1.94
N TYR A 80 -8.38 17.97 -2.89
CA TYR A 80 -9.81 18.03 -2.63
C TYR A 80 -10.41 16.67 -2.26
N GLU A 81 -10.03 15.61 -2.97
CA GLU A 81 -10.48 14.24 -2.69
C GLU A 81 -10.06 13.80 -1.29
N VAL A 82 -8.80 14.01 -0.89
CA VAL A 82 -8.33 13.68 0.46
C VAL A 82 -9.11 14.48 1.52
N LYS A 83 -9.42 15.75 1.25
CA LYS A 83 -10.21 16.60 2.16
C LYS A 83 -11.63 16.07 2.36
N VAL A 84 -12.31 15.64 1.30
CA VAL A 84 -13.71 15.19 1.35
C VAL A 84 -13.84 13.72 1.78
N ALA A 85 -12.88 12.89 1.39
CA ALA A 85 -13.03 11.44 1.39
C ALA A 85 -12.10 10.69 2.34
N SER A 86 -11.21 11.39 3.05
CA SER A 86 -10.01 10.78 3.66
C SER A 86 -9.09 10.16 2.59
N PRO A 87 -7.88 9.68 2.93
CA PRO A 87 -6.94 9.31 1.89
C PRO A 87 -7.45 8.14 1.03
N VAL A 88 -7.17 8.23 -0.27
CA VAL A 88 -7.77 7.46 -1.37
C VAL A 88 -7.71 5.92 -1.21
N HIS A 89 -6.85 5.39 -0.33
CA HIS A 89 -6.63 3.95 -0.16
C HIS A 89 -7.89 3.16 0.25
N TYR A 90 -8.85 3.76 0.95
CA TYR A 90 -10.10 3.07 1.32
C TYR A 90 -11.16 3.02 0.21
N ARG A 91 -10.99 3.79 -0.89
CA ARG A 91 -11.93 3.80 -2.02
C ARG A 91 -11.52 2.91 -3.18
N TRP A 92 -10.27 2.48 -3.21
CA TRP A 92 -9.80 1.60 -4.26
C TRP A 92 -10.31 0.19 -4.01
N MET A 93 -10.86 -0.45 -5.04
CA MET A 93 -11.21 -1.88 -4.97
C MET A 93 -9.97 -2.77 -4.84
N TYR A 94 -8.80 -2.27 -5.22
CA TYR A 94 -7.57 -3.06 -5.33
C TYR A 94 -7.16 -3.79 -4.02
N PRO A 95 -7.16 -3.16 -2.82
CA PRO A 95 -6.92 -3.88 -1.57
C PRO A 95 -7.96 -4.97 -1.30
N VAL A 96 -9.25 -4.70 -1.57
CA VAL A 96 -10.34 -5.66 -1.39
C VAL A 96 -10.16 -6.85 -2.33
N GLU A 97 -9.87 -6.61 -3.61
CA GLU A 97 -9.59 -7.65 -4.60
C GLU A 97 -8.40 -8.52 -4.21
N ARG A 98 -7.34 -7.91 -3.65
CA ARG A 98 -6.16 -8.64 -3.18
C ARG A 98 -6.49 -9.53 -1.98
N SER A 99 -7.28 -9.04 -1.04
CA SER A 99 -7.78 -9.85 0.09
C SER A 99 -8.65 -11.01 -0.39
N LEU A 100 -9.58 -10.75 -1.31
CA LEU A 100 -10.44 -11.78 -1.91
C LEU A 100 -9.64 -12.84 -2.67
N ARG A 101 -8.55 -12.45 -3.35
CA ARG A 101 -7.62 -13.40 -3.98
C ARG A 101 -6.99 -14.33 -2.96
N THR A 102 -6.61 -13.83 -1.78
CA THR A 102 -6.07 -14.66 -0.69
C THR A 102 -7.13 -15.60 -0.13
N TYR A 103 -8.33 -15.10 0.19
CA TYR A 103 -9.42 -15.94 0.71
C TYR A 103 -9.86 -17.03 -0.27
N LYS A 104 -9.82 -16.76 -1.58
CA LYS A 104 -10.04 -17.81 -2.59
C LYS A 104 -9.08 -18.99 -2.47
N ARG A 105 -7.87 -18.80 -1.94
CA ARG A 105 -6.91 -19.89 -1.68
C ARG A 105 -7.26 -20.70 -0.44
N TYR A 106 -8.03 -20.13 0.49
CA TYR A 106 -8.46 -20.76 1.74
C TYR A 106 -9.72 -21.63 1.57
N VAL A 107 -10.40 -21.54 0.43
CA VAL A 107 -11.58 -22.34 0.12
C VAL A 107 -11.18 -23.76 -0.29
N CYS A 108 -11.00 -24.63 0.70
CA CYS A 108 -10.77 -26.07 0.57
C CYS A 108 -12.10 -26.85 0.50
N ASN A 109 -13.16 -26.35 1.13
CA ASN A 109 -14.51 -26.91 1.07
C ASN A 109 -15.50 -25.93 0.43
N ARG A 110 -15.94 -26.22 -0.79
CA ARG A 110 -16.92 -25.36 -1.51
C ARG A 110 -18.35 -25.47 -0.99
N ALA A 111 -18.69 -26.54 -0.25
CA ALA A 111 -20.01 -26.69 0.37
C ALA A 111 -20.18 -25.76 1.59
N HIS A 112 -19.06 -25.40 2.24
CA HIS A 112 -19.03 -24.50 3.40
C HIS A 112 -17.87 -23.50 3.26
N VAL A 113 -18.03 -22.56 2.34
CA VAL A 113 -17.02 -21.56 1.96
C VAL A 113 -16.55 -20.72 3.15
N GLU A 114 -17.49 -20.21 3.95
CA GLU A 114 -17.19 -19.36 5.12
C GLU A 114 -16.44 -20.14 6.20
N GLY A 115 -16.88 -21.37 6.51
CA GLY A 115 -16.21 -22.24 7.47
C GLY A 115 -14.79 -22.61 7.04
N SER A 116 -14.60 -22.91 5.76
CA SER A 116 -13.27 -23.22 5.20
C SER A 116 -12.32 -22.02 5.27
N ILE A 117 -12.81 -20.80 5.05
CA ILE A 117 -12.00 -19.58 5.17
C ILE A 117 -11.65 -19.32 6.63
N ALA A 118 -12.61 -19.44 7.55
CA ALA A 118 -12.41 -19.21 8.98
C ALA A 118 -11.36 -20.18 9.56
N GLU A 119 -11.45 -21.47 9.22
CA GLU A 119 -10.50 -22.50 9.65
C GLU A 119 -9.06 -22.21 9.19
N ALA A 120 -8.90 -21.86 7.91
CA ALA A 120 -7.60 -21.52 7.35
C ALA A 120 -7.03 -20.22 7.94
N ASN A 121 -7.89 -19.23 8.21
CA ASN A 121 -7.47 -17.98 8.82
C ASN A 121 -6.98 -18.18 10.27
N ILE A 122 -7.73 -18.93 11.08
CA ILE A 122 -7.32 -19.30 12.44
C ILE A 122 -5.98 -20.06 12.41
N SER A 123 -5.83 -20.99 11.47
CA SER A 123 -4.59 -21.76 11.32
C SER A 123 -3.40 -20.87 10.95
N GLU A 124 -3.57 -19.90 10.04
CA GLU A 124 -2.52 -18.93 9.67
C GLU A 124 -2.16 -18.02 10.85
N GLU A 125 -3.15 -17.49 11.59
CA GLU A 125 -2.93 -16.64 12.76
C GLU A 125 -2.20 -17.38 13.88
N CYS A 126 -2.58 -18.62 14.16
CA CYS A 126 -1.89 -19.47 15.13
C CYS A 126 -0.43 -19.70 14.71
N MET A 127 -0.16 -20.01 13.44
CA MET A 127 1.20 -20.20 12.94
C MET A 127 2.03 -18.90 13.00
N MET A 128 1.40 -17.75 12.72
CA MET A 128 2.04 -16.45 12.87
C MET A 128 2.37 -16.15 14.33
N PHE A 129 1.47 -16.45 15.26
CA PHE A 129 1.72 -16.31 16.69
C PHE A 129 2.89 -17.21 17.14
N PHE A 130 2.86 -18.50 16.77
CA PHE A 130 3.93 -19.44 17.13
C PHE A 130 5.28 -19.05 16.56
N SER A 131 5.33 -18.42 15.37
CA SER A 131 6.59 -17.93 14.79
C SER A 131 7.31 -16.90 15.65
N TRP A 132 6.59 -16.11 16.46
CA TRP A 132 7.20 -15.10 17.32
C TRP A 132 7.76 -15.67 18.63
N TYR A 133 7.31 -16.88 19.01
CA TYR A 133 7.72 -17.53 20.25
C TYR A 133 8.69 -18.71 20.02
N LEU A 134 8.66 -19.32 18.84
CA LEU A 134 9.49 -20.46 18.46
C LEU A 134 10.42 -20.06 17.31
N ASP A 135 11.63 -19.61 17.68
CA ASP A 135 12.69 -19.17 16.76
C ASP A 135 13.18 -20.26 15.78
N ASP A 136 12.89 -21.53 16.09
CA ASP A 136 13.40 -22.71 15.37
C ASP A 136 12.42 -23.28 14.33
N MET A 137 11.33 -22.56 14.03
CA MET A 137 10.29 -23.03 13.10
C MET A 137 10.27 -22.22 11.81
N ASP A 138 10.57 -22.87 10.69
CA ASP A 138 10.46 -22.30 9.34
C ASP A 138 9.00 -21.96 8.98
N THR A 139 8.55 -20.77 9.34
CA THR A 139 7.22 -20.24 8.99
C THR A 139 7.27 -19.35 7.75
N LYS A 140 6.11 -19.05 7.15
CA LYS A 140 6.02 -18.09 6.03
C LYS A 140 6.65 -16.74 6.37
N LEU A 141 6.66 -16.35 7.64
CA LEU A 141 7.27 -15.11 8.12
C LEU A 141 8.81 -15.18 8.03
N ASN A 142 9.43 -16.26 8.49
CA ASN A 142 10.90 -16.45 8.43
C ASN A 142 11.43 -16.48 6.99
N ARG A 143 10.64 -16.98 6.03
CA ARG A 143 10.98 -16.89 4.59
C ARG A 143 10.91 -15.47 4.03
N LEU A 144 10.05 -14.62 4.60
CA LEU A 144 9.88 -13.22 4.20
C LEU A 144 10.83 -12.27 4.95
N GLU A 145 11.44 -12.68 6.06
CA GLU A 145 12.47 -11.88 6.75
C GLU A 145 13.77 -11.78 5.95
N SER A 146 14.02 -12.71 5.03
CA SER A 146 15.07 -12.55 4.00
C SER A 146 14.74 -11.44 2.98
N ASP A 147 13.48 -11.00 2.92
CA ASP A 147 12.96 -9.88 2.10
C ASP A 147 12.43 -8.76 3.02
N ALA A 148 13.29 -8.25 3.91
CA ALA A 148 13.01 -7.38 5.07
C ALA A 148 12.27 -6.03 4.86
N ALA A 149 11.66 -5.79 3.70
CA ALA A 149 10.98 -4.53 3.35
C ALA A 149 9.45 -4.58 3.40
N GLU A 150 8.82 -5.75 3.26
CA GLU A 150 7.34 -5.87 3.18
C GLU A 150 6.67 -6.12 4.55
N ASN A 151 7.42 -6.57 5.55
CA ASN A 151 6.85 -7.11 6.80
C ASN A 151 6.36 -6.01 7.77
N THR A 152 6.92 -4.80 7.66
CA THR A 152 6.45 -3.62 8.39
C THR A 152 5.11 -3.12 7.88
N TRP A 153 4.78 -3.35 6.59
CA TRP A 153 3.52 -2.93 5.98
C TRP A 153 2.35 -3.76 6.45
N LEU A 154 2.50 -5.09 6.51
CA LEU A 154 1.45 -5.96 7.02
C LEU A 154 1.17 -5.68 8.50
N ARG A 155 2.22 -5.38 9.29
CA ARG A 155 2.09 -4.95 10.70
C ARG A 155 1.36 -3.60 10.84
N LEU A 156 1.73 -2.59 10.04
CA LEU A 156 1.05 -1.29 10.06
C LEU A 156 -0.39 -1.38 9.56
N VAL A 157 -0.66 -2.14 8.50
CA VAL A 157 -2.02 -2.33 7.97
C VAL A 157 -2.89 -3.10 8.96
N HIS A 158 -2.36 -4.14 9.61
CA HIS A 158 -3.07 -4.84 10.69
C HIS A 158 -3.37 -3.91 11.87
N GLN A 159 -2.40 -3.09 12.28
CA GLN A 159 -2.56 -2.16 13.40
C GLN A 159 -3.53 -0.99 13.06
N ILE A 160 -3.51 -0.50 11.83
CA ILE A 160 -4.46 0.51 11.33
C ILE A 160 -5.88 -0.08 11.23
N ASN A 161 -6.03 -1.32 10.72
CA ASN A 161 -7.33 -1.98 10.64
C ASN A 161 -7.91 -2.27 12.02
N GLN A 162 -7.08 -2.69 12.98
CA GLN A 162 -7.49 -2.92 14.37
C GLN A 162 -7.89 -1.61 15.08
N GLN A 163 -7.21 -0.51 14.79
CA GLN A 163 -7.57 0.82 15.27
C GLN A 163 -8.85 1.37 14.63
N ALA A 164 -9.07 1.11 13.34
CA ALA A 164 -10.28 1.51 12.63
C ALA A 164 -11.52 0.75 13.14
N PHE A 165 -11.36 -0.55 13.46
CA PHE A 165 -12.45 -1.38 13.99
C PHE A 165 -12.84 -0.98 15.43
N THR A 166 -11.87 -0.64 16.27
CA THR A 166 -12.13 -0.11 17.63
C THR A 166 -12.81 1.25 17.59
N ASN A 167 -12.40 2.14 16.68
CA ASN A 167 -13.05 3.44 16.52
C ASN A 167 -14.49 3.32 15.98
N LEU A 168 -14.78 2.35 15.10
CA LEU A 168 -16.14 2.06 14.63
C LEU A 168 -17.04 1.45 15.72
N LEU A 169 -16.50 0.56 16.56
CA LEU A 169 -17.21 0.00 17.72
C LEU A 169 -17.54 1.07 18.77
N ILE A 170 -16.63 2.00 19.05
CA ILE A 170 -16.86 3.09 20.00
C ILE A 170 -17.94 4.06 19.50
N VAL A 171 -18.02 4.32 18.19
CA VAL A 171 -19.07 5.17 17.60
C VAL A 171 -20.43 4.47 17.57
N ALA A 172 -20.46 3.14 17.42
CA ALA A 172 -21.69 2.35 17.44
C ALA A 172 -22.27 2.17 18.86
N GLU A 173 -21.44 2.19 19.91
CA GLU A 173 -21.88 2.12 21.32
C GLU A 173 -22.29 3.48 21.92
N GLN A 174 -22.06 4.58 21.20
CA GLN A 174 -22.47 5.94 21.60
C GLN A 174 -23.73 6.45 20.88
N CYS A 175 -24.39 5.60 20.07
CA CYS A 175 -25.69 5.87 19.46
C CYS A 175 -26.82 5.06 20.14
#